data_AF-D7MW33-F1
#
_entry.id   AF-D7MW33-F1
#
_cell.length_a   1.000
_cell.length_b   1.000
_cell.length_c   1.000
_cell.angle_alpha   90.00
_cell.angle_beta   90.00
_cell.angle_gamma   90.00
#
_symmetry.space_group_name_H-M   'P 1'
#
loop_
_entity.id
_entity.type
_entity.pdbx_description
1 polymer ?
#
loop_
_entity_poly.entity_id
_entity_poly.type
_entity_poly.pdbx_seq_one_letter_code
_entity_poly.pdbx_strand_id
1 'polypeptide(L)'
;MVLEEKDASDWIYRGEGGANLVLAYAGSSPLFVGKVIRIQKARRNDKAHMTANGVVSVLTSDEQLLWRENKELISSPNKEVLEQRYVKHVIIPLLGPKHVDAGVRVSVSKEFLECVDKKVTKQRPLWRVNAAHVDTSHDSALILNDHSLFSHGIFSIGDCISVEIKSL
;
A
#
# COMPACT_ATOMS: atom_id res chain seq x y z
N MET A 1 6.01 14.83 -5.92
CA MET A 1 6.74 13.72 -6.56
C MET A 1 5.71 12.71 -7.02
N VAL A 2 5.80 12.28 -8.28
CA VAL A 2 4.91 11.27 -8.89
C VAL A 2 5.79 10.16 -9.43
N LEU A 3 5.45 8.90 -9.16
CA LEU A 3 6.12 7.75 -9.77
C LEU A 3 5.52 7.50 -11.16
N GLU A 4 6.37 7.53 -12.18
CA GLU A 4 6.05 7.37 -13.59
C GLU A 4 6.46 5.98 -14.10
N GLU A 5 6.08 5.63 -15.33
CA GLU A 5 6.38 4.35 -15.96
C GLU A 5 7.86 3.90 -15.80
N LYS A 6 8.81 4.82 -16.03
CA LYS A 6 10.26 4.56 -15.92
C LYS A 6 10.67 4.08 -14.52
N ASP A 7 9.99 4.57 -13.48
CA ASP A 7 10.33 4.29 -12.10
C ASP A 7 9.93 2.87 -11.70
N ALA A 8 9.04 2.19 -12.45
CA ALA A 8 8.64 0.81 -12.18
C ALA A 8 9.83 -0.17 -12.22
N SER A 9 10.90 0.16 -12.94
CA SER A 9 12.13 -0.63 -12.99
C SER A 9 12.83 -0.73 -11.63
N ASP A 10 12.74 0.32 -10.80
CA ASP A 10 13.36 0.41 -9.48
C ASP A 10 12.62 -0.37 -8.37
N TRP A 11 11.45 -0.95 -8.65
CA TRP A 11 10.64 -1.65 -7.63
C TRP A 11 10.54 -3.15 -7.91
N ILE A 12 10.98 -3.99 -6.98
CA ILE A 12 11.00 -5.45 -7.14
C ILE A 12 9.96 -6.12 -6.25
N TYR A 13 9.33 -7.19 -6.72
CA TYR A 13 8.34 -7.93 -5.93
C TYR A 13 8.92 -8.42 -4.61
N ARG A 14 8.25 -8.10 -3.50
CA ARG A 14 8.59 -8.59 -2.15
C ARG A 14 7.56 -9.58 -1.63
N GLY A 15 6.28 -9.30 -1.86
CA GLY A 15 5.20 -10.18 -1.42
C GLY A 15 3.82 -9.59 -1.67
N GLU A 16 2.78 -10.32 -1.29
CA GLU A 16 1.40 -9.85 -1.36
C GLU A 16 0.47 -10.52 -0.35
N GLY A 17 -0.53 -9.75 0.10
CA GLY A 17 -1.65 -10.24 0.90
C GLY A 17 -2.91 -10.44 0.06
N GLY A 18 -4.07 -10.50 0.71
CA GLY A 18 -5.36 -10.51 0.02
C GLY A 18 -5.67 -9.19 -0.70
N ALA A 19 -5.32 -8.06 -0.09
CA ALA A 19 -5.73 -6.72 -0.55
C ALA A 19 -4.61 -5.91 -1.21
N ASN A 20 -3.33 -6.20 -0.94
CA ASN A 20 -2.22 -5.36 -1.36
C ASN A 20 -1.07 -6.17 -1.94
N LEU A 21 -0.39 -5.58 -2.91
CA LEU A 21 0.92 -5.95 -3.43
C LEU A 21 1.99 -5.11 -2.73
N VAL A 22 3.15 -5.71 -2.41
CA VAL A 22 4.29 -5.01 -1.79
C VAL A 22 5.53 -5.20 -2.64
N LEU A 23 6.19 -4.09 -2.98
CA LEU A 23 7.46 -4.08 -3.72
C LEU A 23 8.54 -3.39 -2.89
N ALA A 24 9.75 -3.93 -2.92
CA ALA A 24 10.92 -3.30 -2.32
C ALA A 24 11.63 -2.39 -3.31
N TYR A 25 12.19 -1.28 -2.82
CA TYR A 25 12.99 -0.40 -3.64
C TYR A 25 14.38 -1.01 -3.90
N ALA A 26 14.80 -1.00 -5.16
CA ALA A 26 16.08 -1.52 -5.66
C ALA A 26 16.86 -0.48 -6.48
N GLY A 27 16.35 0.76 -6.60
CA GLY A 27 17.06 1.86 -7.22
C GLY A 27 18.07 2.52 -6.28
N SER A 28 18.59 3.68 -6.69
CA SER A 28 19.64 4.41 -5.97
C SER A 28 19.18 5.71 -5.31
N SER A 29 17.91 6.12 -5.49
CA SER A 29 17.40 7.35 -4.91
C SER A 29 17.37 7.26 -3.37
N PRO A 30 18.05 8.17 -2.64
CA PRO A 30 18.10 8.14 -1.19
C PRO A 30 16.73 8.34 -0.53
N LEU A 31 15.74 8.86 -1.27
CA LEU A 31 14.36 9.02 -0.78
C LEU A 31 13.67 7.67 -0.54
N PHE A 32 14.07 6.63 -1.28
CA PHE A 32 13.40 5.33 -1.27
C PHE A 32 14.28 4.17 -0.83
N VAL A 33 15.60 4.38 -0.65
CA VAL A 33 16.47 3.36 -0.07
C VAL A 33 15.93 2.90 1.29
N GLY A 34 15.79 1.57 1.44
CA GLY A 34 15.21 0.96 2.63
C GLY A 34 13.70 1.15 2.77
N LYS A 35 12.99 1.44 1.68
CA LYS A 35 11.53 1.55 1.64
C LYS A 35 10.89 0.44 0.82
N VAL A 36 9.62 0.21 1.11
CA VAL A 36 8.70 -0.57 0.29
C VAL A 36 7.54 0.30 -0.18
N ILE A 37 6.96 -0.04 -1.31
CA ILE A 37 5.69 0.51 -1.79
C ILE A 37 4.59 -0.54 -1.65
N ARG A 38 3.47 -0.14 -1.06
CA ARG A 38 2.25 -0.92 -0.89
C ARG A 38 1.19 -0.39 -1.84
N ILE A 39 0.73 -1.24 -2.75
CA ILE A 39 -0.19 -0.92 -3.84
C ILE A 39 -1.45 -1.77 -3.69
N GLN A 40 -2.64 -1.15 -3.77
CA GLN A 40 -3.90 -1.88 -3.65
C GLN A 40 -4.17 -2.77 -4.87
N LYS A 41 -4.88 -3.86 -4.63
CA LYS A 41 -5.32 -4.80 -5.66
C LYS A 41 -6.81 -4.70 -5.91
N ALA A 42 -7.20 -4.76 -7.16
CA ALA A 42 -8.58 -4.97 -7.57
C ALA A 42 -8.85 -6.48 -7.70
N ARG A 43 -9.83 -6.97 -6.93
CA ARG A 43 -10.33 -8.35 -7.12
C ARG A 43 -11.12 -8.41 -8.42
N ARG A 44 -10.91 -9.46 -9.21
CA ARG A 44 -11.55 -9.59 -10.53
C ARG A 44 -13.08 -9.67 -10.47
N ASN A 45 -13.63 -10.15 -9.35
CA ASN A 45 -15.07 -10.40 -9.18
C ASN A 45 -15.74 -9.42 -8.20
N ASP A 46 -15.02 -8.44 -7.67
CA ASP A 46 -15.66 -7.45 -6.79
C ASP A 46 -16.48 -6.49 -7.64
N LYS A 47 -17.77 -6.37 -7.30
CA LYS A 47 -18.61 -5.31 -7.85
C LYS A 47 -18.16 -4.00 -7.20
N ALA A 48 -17.88 -2.98 -8.02
CA ALA A 48 -17.61 -1.65 -7.50
C ALA A 48 -18.74 -1.22 -6.55
N HIS A 49 -18.37 -0.69 -5.38
CA HIS A 49 -19.33 -0.10 -4.44
C HIS A 49 -19.85 1.22 -5.04
N MET A 50 -20.87 1.08 -5.88
CA MET A 50 -21.64 2.19 -6.42
C MET A 50 -22.58 2.69 -5.33
N THR A 51 -22.51 3.99 -5.02
CA THR A 51 -23.59 4.64 -4.29
C THR A 51 -24.87 4.67 -5.13
N ALA A 52 -26.02 4.96 -4.51
CA ALA A 52 -27.29 5.15 -5.21
C ALA A 52 -27.22 6.19 -6.35
N ASN A 53 -26.22 7.09 -6.33
CA ASN A 53 -25.99 8.13 -7.32
C ASN A 53 -24.93 7.76 -8.38
N GLY A 54 -24.45 6.51 -8.41
CA GLY A 54 -23.46 6.04 -9.39
C GLY A 54 -22.02 6.50 -9.13
N VAL A 55 -21.76 7.20 -8.02
CA VAL A 55 -20.40 7.60 -7.61
C VAL A 55 -19.78 6.47 -6.79
N VAL A 56 -18.53 6.09 -7.11
CA VAL A 56 -17.74 5.17 -6.27
C VAL A 56 -17.43 5.88 -4.96
N SER A 57 -18.06 5.46 -3.86
CA SER A 57 -17.74 5.98 -2.53
C SER A 57 -16.64 5.17 -1.87
N VAL A 58 -15.71 5.85 -1.20
CA VAL A 58 -14.65 5.22 -0.41
C VAL A 58 -15.21 4.43 0.78
N LEU A 59 -16.30 4.93 1.39
CA LEU A 59 -17.05 4.30 2.47
C LEU A 59 -18.54 4.32 2.15
N THR A 60 -19.24 3.23 2.47
CA THR A 60 -20.70 3.14 2.43
C THR A 60 -21.34 4.05 3.48
N SER A 61 -22.64 4.34 3.33
CA SER A 61 -23.40 5.16 4.30
C SER A 61 -23.34 4.58 5.72
N ASP A 62 -23.42 3.26 5.85
CA ASP A 62 -23.37 2.58 7.15
C ASP A 62 -21.97 2.69 7.78
N GLU A 63 -20.91 2.54 6.98
CA GLU A 63 -19.53 2.75 7.46
C GLU A 63 -19.28 4.21 7.87
N GLN A 64 -19.82 5.18 7.14
CA GLN A 64 -19.72 6.60 7.53
C GLN A 64 -20.42 6.86 8.86
N LEU A 65 -21.59 6.25 9.10
CA LEU A 65 -22.31 6.38 10.36
C LEU A 65 -21.56 5.71 11.53
N LEU A 66 -20.95 4.56 11.27
CA LEU A 66 -20.12 3.83 12.23
C LEU A 66 -18.91 4.68 12.65
N TRP A 67 -18.22 5.27 11.69
CA TRP A 67 -16.98 6.05 11.91
C TRP A 67 -17.21 7.55 12.11
N ARG A 68 -18.45 7.99 12.35
CA ARG A 68 -18.87 9.40 12.37
C ARG A 68 -18.07 10.31 13.31
N GLU A 69 -17.51 9.76 14.38
CA GLU A 69 -16.72 10.51 15.36
C GLU A 69 -15.37 10.97 14.79
N ASN A 70 -14.83 10.23 13.81
CA ASN A 70 -13.60 10.55 13.12
C ASN A 70 -13.88 11.27 11.81
N LYS A 71 -14.18 12.57 11.89
CA LYS A 71 -14.53 13.42 10.73
C LYS A 71 -13.47 13.40 9.62
N GLU A 72 -12.20 13.32 9.98
CA GLU A 72 -11.11 13.21 9.00
C GLU A 72 -11.13 11.85 8.29
N LEU A 73 -11.49 10.76 8.99
CA LEU A 73 -11.54 9.43 8.39
C LEU A 73 -12.68 9.34 7.35
N ILE A 74 -13.89 9.79 7.70
CA ILE A 74 -15.05 9.70 6.80
C ILE A 74 -14.95 10.62 5.59
N SER A 75 -14.15 11.70 5.67
CA SER A 75 -13.89 12.65 4.58
C SER A 75 -12.72 12.23 3.69
N SER A 76 -12.30 10.97 3.74
CA SER A 76 -11.18 10.47 2.93
C SER A 76 -11.57 10.39 1.44
N PRO A 77 -10.79 11.00 0.53
CA PRO A 77 -11.14 11.08 -0.89
C PRO A 77 -10.85 9.78 -1.66
N ASN A 78 -9.95 8.93 -1.15
CA ASN A 78 -9.62 7.63 -1.73
C ASN A 78 -9.25 6.62 -0.63
N LYS A 79 -9.08 5.35 -1.01
CA LYS A 79 -8.78 4.26 -0.08
C LYS A 79 -7.40 4.41 0.59
N GLU A 80 -6.40 4.97 -0.08
CA GLU A 80 -5.07 5.20 0.51
C GLU A 80 -5.11 6.22 1.64
N VAL A 81 -5.85 7.33 1.45
CA VAL A 81 -6.04 8.33 2.52
C VAL A 81 -6.85 7.73 3.66
N LEU A 82 -7.90 6.96 3.34
CA LEU A 82 -8.70 6.28 4.35
C LEU A 82 -7.84 5.37 5.24
N GLU A 83 -7.05 4.48 4.64
CA GLU A 83 -6.18 3.54 5.34
C GLU A 83 -5.12 4.27 6.19
N GLN A 84 -4.46 5.29 5.61
CA GLN A 84 -3.46 6.08 6.33
C GLN A 84 -4.08 6.78 7.55
N ARG A 85 -5.25 7.40 7.37
CA ARG A 85 -5.98 8.07 8.47
C ARG A 85 -6.48 7.06 9.49
N TYR A 86 -6.94 5.89 9.07
CA TYR A 86 -7.36 4.83 9.99
C TYR A 86 -6.21 4.40 10.89
N VAL A 87 -5.03 4.14 10.32
CA VAL A 87 -3.85 3.82 11.12
C VAL A 87 -3.47 4.98 12.05
N LYS A 88 -3.45 6.22 11.54
CA LYS A 88 -3.03 7.40 12.30
C LYS A 88 -3.97 7.78 13.44
N HIS A 89 -5.28 7.75 13.21
CA HIS A 89 -6.28 8.30 14.13
C HIS A 89 -7.01 7.23 14.94
N VAL A 90 -6.96 5.96 14.53
CA VAL A 90 -7.62 4.85 15.25
C VAL A 90 -6.58 3.90 15.83
N ILE A 91 -5.63 3.41 15.03
CA ILE A 91 -4.71 2.35 15.48
C ILE A 91 -3.57 2.88 16.35
N ILE A 92 -2.89 3.96 15.94
CA ILE A 92 -1.76 4.53 16.67
C ILE A 92 -2.14 4.94 18.12
N PRO A 93 -3.31 5.54 18.40
CA PRO A 93 -3.73 5.82 19.77
C PRO A 93 -3.86 4.56 20.67
N LEU A 94 -4.13 3.39 20.08
CA LEU A 94 -4.33 2.14 20.81
C LEU A 94 -3.02 1.35 21.00
N LEU A 95 -2.16 1.32 19.98
CA LEU A 95 -0.93 0.52 19.97
C LEU A 95 0.36 1.33 20.23
N GLY A 96 0.24 2.65 20.23
CA GLY A 96 1.37 3.57 20.35
C GLY A 96 2.14 3.77 19.03
N PRO A 97 2.78 4.94 18.85
CA PRO A 97 3.45 5.29 17.60
C PRO A 97 4.82 4.61 17.42
N LYS A 98 5.36 3.97 18.47
CA LYS A 98 6.71 3.40 18.45
C LYS A 98 6.86 2.22 17.48
N HIS A 99 5.79 1.47 17.27
CA HIS A 99 5.81 0.20 16.53
C HIS A 99 4.81 0.17 15.37
N VAL A 100 4.20 1.31 15.03
CA VAL A 100 3.19 1.42 13.97
C VAL A 100 3.57 2.56 13.03
N ASP A 101 3.84 2.22 11.77
CA ASP A 101 4.10 3.17 10.69
C ASP A 101 2.82 3.33 9.85
N ALA A 102 2.28 4.55 9.80
CA ALA A 102 1.12 4.87 8.95
C ALA A 102 1.50 4.99 7.46
N GLY A 103 2.80 5.04 7.16
CA GLY A 103 3.33 5.25 5.82
C GLY A 103 3.14 6.67 5.31
N VAL A 104 3.76 6.94 4.17
CA VAL A 104 3.67 8.22 3.45
C VAL A 104 3.05 7.98 2.09
N ARG A 105 2.07 8.79 1.72
CA ARG A 105 1.44 8.70 0.40
C ARG A 105 2.40 9.21 -0.68
N VAL A 106 2.42 8.51 -1.80
CA VAL A 106 3.09 8.93 -3.03
C VAL A 106 2.10 8.89 -4.18
N SER A 107 2.11 9.91 -5.03
CA SER A 107 1.32 9.89 -6.26
C SER A 107 1.94 8.92 -7.27
N VAL A 108 1.10 8.21 -8.00
CA VAL A 108 1.51 7.24 -9.02
C VAL A 108 0.76 7.52 -10.31
N SER A 109 1.43 7.35 -11.44
CA SER A 109 0.76 7.37 -12.75
C SER A 109 0.08 6.03 -13.03
N LYS A 110 -0.91 6.04 -13.92
CA LYS A 110 -1.57 4.81 -14.37
C LYS A 110 -0.58 3.87 -15.06
N GLU A 111 0.31 4.42 -15.87
CA GLU A 111 1.34 3.71 -16.64
C GLU A 111 2.35 3.05 -15.70
N PHE A 112 2.72 3.71 -14.59
CA PHE A 112 3.51 3.08 -13.53
C PHE A 112 2.82 1.83 -12.99
N LEU A 113 1.54 1.92 -12.63
CA LEU A 113 0.78 0.79 -12.09
C LEU A 113 0.62 -0.35 -13.10
N GLU A 114 0.37 -0.04 -14.38
CA GLU A 114 0.29 -1.03 -15.46
C GLU A 114 1.64 -1.74 -15.68
N CYS A 115 2.75 -1.00 -15.67
CA CYS A 115 4.08 -1.58 -15.79
C CYS A 115 4.45 -2.44 -14.59
N VAL A 116 4.07 -2.03 -13.38
CA VAL A 116 4.19 -2.86 -12.18
C VAL A 116 3.41 -4.16 -12.33
N ASP A 117 2.12 -4.12 -12.71
CA ASP A 117 1.27 -5.32 -12.81
C ASP A 117 1.85 -6.34 -13.81
N LYS A 118 2.30 -5.86 -14.98
CA LYS A 118 2.99 -6.69 -15.99
C LYS A 118 4.27 -7.30 -15.44
N LYS A 119 5.10 -6.51 -14.74
CA LYS A 119 6.39 -6.94 -14.18
C LYS A 119 6.20 -8.06 -13.15
N VAL A 120 5.27 -7.89 -12.21
CA VAL A 120 5.11 -8.82 -11.09
C VAL A 120 4.34 -10.09 -11.47
N THR A 121 3.57 -10.09 -12.56
CA THR A 121 2.76 -11.25 -12.98
C THR A 121 3.58 -12.55 -13.04
N LYS A 122 4.83 -12.50 -13.50
CA LYS A 122 5.71 -13.68 -13.60
C LYS A 122 6.34 -14.11 -12.26
N GLN A 123 6.30 -13.23 -11.25
CA GLN A 123 6.92 -13.43 -9.92
C GLN A 123 5.87 -13.88 -8.88
N ARG A 124 4.59 -13.67 -9.17
CA ARG A 124 3.47 -13.98 -8.29
C ARG A 124 3.01 -15.44 -8.45
N PRO A 125 2.57 -16.11 -7.37
CA PRO A 125 1.92 -17.41 -7.47
C PRO A 125 0.67 -17.36 -8.37
N LEU A 126 0.45 -18.40 -9.19
CA LEU A 126 -0.63 -18.41 -10.19
C LEU A 126 -2.02 -18.12 -9.60
N TRP A 127 -2.33 -18.70 -8.44
CA TRP A 127 -3.61 -18.49 -7.76
C TRP A 127 -3.80 -17.05 -7.27
N ARG A 128 -2.72 -16.32 -6.96
CA ARG A 128 -2.77 -14.89 -6.61
C ARG A 128 -3.07 -14.03 -7.84
N VAL A 129 -2.46 -14.33 -8.98
CA VAL A 129 -2.70 -13.66 -10.28
C VAL A 129 -4.16 -13.84 -10.72
N ASN A 130 -4.70 -15.04 -10.53
CA ASN A 130 -6.08 -15.35 -10.87
C ASN A 130 -7.09 -14.64 -9.97
N ALA A 131 -6.76 -14.42 -8.69
CA ALA A 131 -7.68 -13.78 -7.74
C ALA A 131 -7.77 -12.26 -7.91
N ALA A 132 -6.65 -11.58 -8.14
CA ALA A 132 -6.58 -10.12 -8.18
C ALA A 132 -5.36 -9.59 -8.95
N HIS A 133 -5.48 -8.37 -9.45
CA HIS A 133 -4.43 -7.61 -10.14
C HIS A 133 -4.22 -6.26 -9.44
N VAL A 134 -3.16 -5.54 -9.79
CA VAL A 134 -2.98 -4.16 -9.30
C VAL A 134 -4.18 -3.32 -9.74
N ASP A 135 -4.73 -2.52 -8.82
CA ASP A 135 -5.78 -1.56 -9.19
C ASP A 135 -5.16 -0.35 -9.90
N THR A 136 -5.23 -0.33 -11.23
CA THR A 136 -4.64 0.74 -12.05
C THR A 136 -5.51 1.99 -12.12
N SER A 137 -6.66 2.02 -11.43
CA SER A 137 -7.51 3.21 -11.34
C SER A 137 -7.10 4.17 -10.22
N HIS A 138 -6.23 3.73 -9.30
CA HIS A 138 -5.75 4.53 -8.19
C HIS A 138 -4.65 5.51 -8.63
N ASP A 139 -4.58 6.67 -7.96
CA ASP A 139 -3.59 7.74 -8.21
C ASP A 139 -2.53 7.85 -7.11
N SER A 140 -2.64 7.01 -6.09
CA SER A 140 -1.84 7.04 -4.88
C SER A 140 -1.41 5.63 -4.47
N ALA A 141 -0.24 5.52 -3.86
CA ALA A 141 0.24 4.34 -3.14
C ALA A 141 0.83 4.74 -1.79
N LEU A 142 1.18 3.75 -0.94
CA LEU A 142 1.81 4.00 0.35
C LEU A 142 3.27 3.55 0.35
N ILE A 143 4.18 4.46 0.73
CA ILE A 143 5.58 4.16 1.03
C ILE A 143 5.70 3.87 2.51
N LEU A 144 6.32 2.74 2.87
CA LEU A 144 6.63 2.36 4.24
C LEU A 144 8.12 2.05 4.39
N ASN A 145 8.60 2.05 5.62
CA ASN A 145 9.92 1.48 5.91
C ASN A 145 9.94 -0.02 5.57
N ASP A 146 11.03 -0.49 4.98
CA ASP A 146 11.25 -1.92 4.81
C ASP A 146 11.66 -2.53 6.15
N HIS A 147 10.69 -3.09 6.87
CA HIS A 147 10.93 -3.73 8.17
C HIS A 147 11.71 -5.05 8.07
N SER A 148 12.02 -5.54 6.86
CA SER A 148 13.01 -6.63 6.72
C SER A 148 14.45 -6.14 6.83
N LEU A 149 14.66 -4.82 6.90
CA LEU A 149 15.95 -4.19 7.03
C LEU A 149 16.03 -3.47 8.37
N PHE A 150 17.17 -3.62 9.04
CA PHE A 150 17.50 -2.84 10.21
C PHE A 150 18.52 -1.78 9.82
N SER A 151 18.11 -0.51 9.80
CA SER A 151 19.02 0.61 9.53
C SER A 151 19.83 0.97 10.77
N HIS A 152 20.91 0.23 11.04
CA HIS A 152 21.98 0.79 11.86
C HIS A 152 22.79 1.74 10.97
N GLY A 153 22.84 3.02 11.34
CA GLY A 153 23.49 4.07 10.55
C GLY A 153 24.89 3.67 10.09
N ILE A 154 25.15 3.81 8.79
CA ILE A 154 26.45 3.84 8.08
C ILE A 154 27.40 2.61 8.29
N PHE A 155 27.21 1.73 9.28
CA PHE A 155 28.26 0.81 9.75
C PHE A 155 27.86 -0.58 10.26
N SER A 156 26.68 -1.14 9.98
CA SER A 156 26.46 -2.57 10.32
C SER A 156 26.91 -3.49 9.18
N ILE A 157 28.09 -4.10 9.36
CA ILE A 157 28.78 -5.04 8.44
C ILE A 157 28.11 -6.43 8.37
N GLY A 158 26.91 -6.59 8.95
CA GLY A 158 26.25 -7.90 9.11
C GLY A 158 24.95 -8.06 8.34
N ASP A 159 24.59 -9.32 8.07
CA ASP A 159 23.30 -9.68 7.49
C ASP A 159 22.13 -9.28 8.42
N CYS A 160 21.01 -8.86 7.83
CA CYS A 160 19.78 -8.59 8.55
C CYS A 160 18.84 -9.80 8.43
N ILE A 161 18.41 -10.33 9.57
CA ILE A 161 17.39 -11.39 9.63
C ILE A 161 16.13 -10.79 10.25
N SER A 162 15.02 -10.88 9.52
CA SER A 162 13.70 -10.43 9.96
C SER A 162 12.70 -11.58 9.97
N VAL A 163 11.76 -11.56 10.92
CA VAL A 163 10.71 -12.57 11.04
C VAL A 163 9.34 -11.90 10.99
N GLU A 164 8.48 -12.36 10.09
CA GLU A 164 7.06 -11.98 10.05
C GLU A 164 6.24 -13.04 10.79
N ILE A 165 5.43 -12.61 11.76
CA ILE A 165 4.51 -13.47 12.51
C ILE A 165 3.11 -12.92 12.37
N LYS A 166 2.20 -13.72 11.81
CA LYS A 166 0.77 -13.46 11.84
C LYS A 166 0.15 -14.25 13.00
N SER A 167 -0.07 -13.59 14.13
CA SER A 167 -0.76 -14.19 15.28
C SER A 167 -2.24 -14.42 14.97
N LEU A 168 -2.75 -15.58 15.38
CA LEU A 168 -4.14 -16.02 15.18
C LEU A 168 -5.13 -15.24 16.04
#